data_AF-A0A519V748-F1
#
_entry.id   AF-A0A519V748-F1
#
_cell.length_a   1.000
_cell.length_b   1.000
_cell.length_c   1.000
_cell.angle_alpha   90.00
_cell.angle_beta   90.00
_cell.angle_gamma   90.00
#
_symmetry.space_group_name_H-M   'P 1'
#
loop_
_entity.id
_entity.type
_entity.pdbx_description
1 polymer ?
#
loop_
_entity_poly.entity_id
_entity_poly.type
_entity_poly.pdbx_seq_one_letter_code
_entity_poly.pdbx_strand_id
1 'polypeptide(L)' 'MIEVSHNTPLSKLNSLKIGDTVIDDYESSGKIVKITKAKQPGFIEFKLLLDNRQSIYLIKC' A
#
# COMPACT_ATOMS: atom_id res chain seq x y z
N MET A 1 -13.10 0.09 -3.64
CA MET A 1 -12.12 0.63 -2.68
C MET A 1 -11.49 -0.55 -1.96
N ILE A 2 -10.17 -0.62 -1.89
CA ILE A 2 -9.41 -1.75 -1.35
C ILE A 2 -8.85 -1.36 0.02
N GLU A 3 -9.26 -2.09 1.05
CA GLU A 3 -8.72 -1.91 2.40
C GLU A 3 -7.29 -2.45 2.51
N VAL A 4 -6.39 -1.59 2.96
CA VAL A 4 -4.97 -1.88 3.18
C VAL A 4 -4.58 -1.56 4.63
N SER A 5 -4.06 -2.54 5.35
CA SER A 5 -3.70 -2.41 6.75
C SER A 5 -2.44 -3.19 7.08
N HIS A 6 -1.98 -3.04 8.32
CA HIS A 6 -0.91 -3.86 8.88
C HIS A 6 -1.22 -5.36 8.87
N ASN A 7 -2.49 -5.76 8.71
CA ASN A 7 -2.91 -7.17 8.61
C ASN A 7 -3.13 -7.64 7.17
N THR A 8 -3.11 -6.75 6.17
CA THR A 8 -3.33 -7.13 4.76
C THR A 8 -2.32 -8.16 4.28
N PRO A 9 -2.75 -9.35 3.79
CA PRO A 9 -1.82 -10.38 3.34
C PRO A 9 -0.89 -9.90 2.23
N LEU A 10 0.34 -10.43 2.21
CA LEU A 10 1.34 -10.07 1.20
C LEU A 10 0.85 -10.32 -0.24
N SER A 11 0.05 -11.38 -0.46
CA SER A 11 -0.58 -11.67 -1.75
C SER A 11 -1.49 -10.54 -2.22
N LYS A 12 -2.29 -9.97 -1.32
CA LYS A 12 -3.19 -8.83 -1.62
C LYS A 12 -2.38 -7.56 -1.88
N LEU A 13 -1.31 -7.29 -1.12
CA LEU A 13 -0.41 -6.16 -1.40
C LEU A 13 0.30 -6.26 -2.75
N ASN A 14 0.70 -7.48 -3.16
CA ASN A 14 1.30 -7.72 -4.47
C ASN A 14 0.30 -7.57 -5.63
N SER A 15 -1.00 -7.67 -5.36
CA SER A 15 -2.05 -7.52 -6.38
C SER A 15 -2.45 -6.06 -6.64
N LEU A 16 -2.00 -5.12 -5.80
CA LEU A 16 -2.28 -3.70 -5.96
C LEU A 16 -1.64 -3.16 -7.24
N LYS A 17 -2.38 -2.31 -7.94
CA LYS A 17 -1.92 -1.66 -9.17
C LYS A 17 -2.18 -0.15 -9.13
N ILE A 18 -1.43 0.57 -9.95
CA ILE A 18 -1.69 2.00 -10.19
C ILE A 18 -3.12 2.14 -10.71
N GLY A 19 -3.84 3.10 -10.13
CA GLY A 19 -5.24 3.37 -10.45
C GLY A 19 -6.24 2.74 -9.50
N ASP A 20 -5.84 1.79 -8.64
CA ASP A 20 -6.72 1.28 -7.59
C ASP A 20 -7.00 2.36 -6.54
N THR A 21 -8.22 2.39 -6.03
CA THR A 21 -8.58 3.23 -4.87
C THR A 21 -8.41 2.42 -3.60
N VAL A 22 -7.60 2.92 -2.66
CA VAL A 22 -7.32 2.27 -1.37
C VAL A 22 -7.79 3.13 -0.19
N ILE A 23 -7.93 2.50 0.98
CA ILE A 23 -8.13 3.14 2.28
C ILE A 23 -7.33 2.37 3.35
N ASP A 24 -6.68 3.07 4.27
CA ASP A 24 -6.01 2.47 5.42
C ASP A 24 -6.81 2.57 6.73
N ASP A 25 -6.28 1.93 7.79
CA ASP A 25 -6.89 1.91 9.13
C ASP A 25 -6.99 3.32 9.77
N TYR A 26 -6.25 4.30 9.24
CA TYR A 26 -6.23 5.70 9.70
C TYR A 26 -7.10 6.60 8.81
N GLU A 27 -7.99 6.02 8.01
CA GLU A 27 -8.89 6.69 7.07
C GLU A 27 -8.17 7.47 5.94
N SER A 28 -6.87 7.25 5.75
CA SER A 28 -6.16 7.78 4.58
C SER A 28 -6.61 7.02 3.35
N SER A 29 -7.24 7.71 2.42
CA SER A 29 -7.82 7.10 1.22
C SER A 29 -7.50 7.91 -0.03
N GLY A 30 -7.43 7.21 -1.16
CA GLY A 30 -7.10 7.85 -2.43
C GLY A 30 -6.78 6.84 -3.52
N LYS A 31 -6.53 7.34 -4.72
CA LYS A 31 -6.16 6.53 -5.87
C LYS A 31 -4.65 6.38 -5.93
N ILE A 32 -4.16 5.15 -6.05
CA ILE A 32 -2.72 4.87 -6.18
C ILE A 32 -2.21 5.49 -7.48
N VAL A 33 -1.21 6.37 -7.38
CA VAL A 33 -0.49 6.95 -8.53
C VAL A 33 0.91 6.39 -8.68
N LYS A 34 1.49 5.83 -7.61
CA LYS A 34 2.80 5.17 -7.63
C LYS A 34 2.88 4.09 -6.57
N ILE A 35 3.51 2.95 -6.92
CA ILE A 35 3.85 1.88 -5.99
C ILE A 35 5.36 1.74 -5.99
N THR A 36 5.98 1.86 -4.82
CA THR A 36 7.39 1.51 -4.61
C THR A 36 7.43 0.28 -3.70
N LYS A 37 8.19 -0.75 -4.12
CA LYS A 37 8.40 -1.97 -3.36
C LYS A 37 9.90 -2.17 -3.15
N ALA A 38 10.32 -2.31 -1.90
CA ALA A 38 11.71 -2.60 -1.53
C ALA A 38 11.76 -3.90 -0.74
N LYS A 39 12.64 -4.83 -1.14
CA LYS A 39 12.86 -6.08 -0.40
C LYS A 39 14.12 -5.91 0.44
N GLN A 40 14.00 -6.10 1.75
CA GLN A 40 15.10 -6.10 2.70
C GLN A 40 15.26 -7.49 3.33
N PRO A 41 16.40 -7.79 3.96
CA PRO A 41 16.55 -9.03 4.72
C PRO A 41 15.49 -9.10 5.83
N GLY A 42 14.56 -10.05 5.73
CA GLY A 42 13.52 -10.30 6.75
C GLY A 42 12.22 -9.52 6.58
N PHE A 43 12.11 -8.58 5.63
CA PHE A 43 10.84 -7.88 5.35
C PHE A 43 10.77 -7.25 3.95
N ILE A 44 9.57 -6.87 3.55
CA ILE A 44 9.23 -6.18 2.32
C ILE A 44 8.50 -4.89 2.69
N GLU A 45 8.99 -3.78 2.16
CA GLU A 45 8.37 -2.47 2.29
C GLU A 45 7.54 -2.17 1.04
N PHE A 46 6.32 -1.69 1.27
CA PHE A 46 5.44 -1.13 0.25
C PHE A 46 5.17 0.32 0.59
N LYS A 47 5.39 1.20 -0.37
CA LYS A 47 5.01 2.61 -0.32
C LYS A 47 4.04 2.90 -1.45
N LEU A 48 2.82 3.27 -1.09
CA LEU A 48 1.76 3.65 -2.01
C LEU A 48 1.65 5.18 -1.97
N LEU A 49 1.95 5.86 -3.08
CA LEU A 49 1.65 7.28 -3.24
C LEU A 49 0.24 7.43 -3.80
N LEU A 50 -0.56 8.27 -3.16
CA LEU A 50 -1.93 8.55 -3.55
C LEU A 50 -2.02 9.87 -4.35
N ASP A 51 -3.09 10.01 -5.12
CA ASP A 51 -3.40 11.20 -5.94
C ASP A 51 -3.55 12.49 -5.12
N ASN A 52 -4.04 12.37 -3.89
CA ASN A 52 -4.16 13.47 -2.93
C ASN A 52 -2.85 13.83 -2.21
N ARG A 53 -1.69 13.34 -2.70
CA ARG A 53 -0.35 13.51 -2.11
C ARG A 53 -0.12 12.82 -0.76
N GLN A 54 -1.07 12.04 -0.27
CA GLN A 54 -0.84 11.17 0.90
C GLN A 54 0.01 9.96 0.49
N SER A 55 0.62 9.32 1.47
CA SER A 55 1.39 8.09 1.25
C SER A 55 1.06 7.07 2.33
N ILE A 56 0.76 5.84 1.90
CA ILE A 56 0.55 4.70 2.79
C ILE A 56 1.83 3.86 2.78
N TYR A 57 2.33 3.53 3.98
CA TYR A 57 3.52 2.71 4.16
C TYR A 57 3.15 1.40 4.87
N LEU A 58 3.55 0.27 4.29
CA LEU A 58 3.26 -1.05 4.82
C LEU A 58 4.55 -1.88 4.83
N ILE A 59 4.82 -2.52 5.96
CA ILE A 59 5.95 -3.43 6.13
C ILE A 59 5.39 -4.84 6.34
N LYS A 60 5.95 -5.82 5.64
CA LYS A 60 5.57 -7.23 5.76
C LYS A 60 6.79 -8.13 5.91
N CYS A 61 6.81 -8.93 6.96
CA CYS A 61 7.77 -10.00 7.16
C CYS A 61 7.37 -11.26 6.38
#